data_AF-X0S323-F1
#
_entry.id   AF-X0S323-F1
#
_cell.length_a   1.000
_cell.length_b   1.000
_cell.length_c   1.000
_cell.angle_alpha   90.00
_cell.angle_beta   90.00
_cell.angle_gamma   90.00
#
_symmetry.space_group_name_H-M   'P 1'
#
loop_
_entity.id
_entity.type
_entity.pdbx_description
1 polymer ?
#
loop_
_entity_poly.entity_id
_entity_poly.type
_entity_poly.pdbx_seq_one_letter_code
_entity_poly.pdbx_strand_id
1 'polypeptide(L)'
;MAKKTVADIDVQGKKVLMRCDFNVPLDEDCNITSDDRIVKALPTIKKILDGGGALILMSHLGRPKGQRNEKMSLIPVTKRLSELLGQDVVFAEDCIGPETKAKVQALASGDCMLLENLR
;
A
#
# COMPACT_ATOMS: atom_id res chain seq x y z
N MET A 1 25.24 -9.35 0.46
CA MET A 1 24.77 -10.00 1.71
C MET A 1 23.54 -10.82 1.39
N ALA A 2 23.47 -12.08 1.83
CA ALA A 2 22.23 -12.85 1.77
C ALA A 2 21.22 -12.28 2.78
N LYS A 3 20.07 -11.81 2.30
CA LYS A 3 18.94 -11.36 3.13
C LYS A 3 17.78 -12.30 2.89
N LYS A 4 17.00 -12.59 3.93
CA LYS A 4 15.73 -13.27 3.77
C LYS A 4 14.81 -12.43 2.91
N THR A 5 14.00 -13.10 2.10
CA THR A 5 13.03 -12.54 1.19
C THR A 5 11.63 -12.96 1.60
N VAL A 6 10.62 -12.41 0.92
CA VAL A 6 9.23 -12.89 1.03
C VAL A 6 9.08 -14.37 0.66
N ALA A 7 10.03 -14.96 -0.07
CA ALA A 7 10.01 -16.39 -0.38
C ALA A 7 10.40 -17.28 0.79
N ASP A 8 11.07 -16.73 1.80
CA ASP A 8 11.64 -17.47 2.92
C ASP A 8 10.77 -17.41 4.18
N ILE A 9 9.55 -16.88 4.07
CA ILE A 9 8.65 -16.64 5.20
C ILE A 9 7.25 -17.17 4.90
N ASP A 10 6.63 -17.75 5.93
CA ASP A 10 5.21 -18.07 5.94
C ASP A 10 4.42 -16.84 6.38
N VAL A 11 3.44 -16.43 5.57
CA VAL A 11 2.59 -15.25 5.77
C VAL A 11 1.17 -15.61 6.17
N GLN A 12 0.81 -16.90 6.22
CA GLN A 12 -0.55 -17.35 6.45
C GLN A 12 -1.07 -16.85 7.82
N GLY A 13 -2.21 -16.16 7.81
CA GLY A 13 -2.83 -15.62 9.03
C GLY A 13 -2.05 -14.47 9.68
N LYS A 14 -0.99 -13.96 9.03
CA LYS A 14 -0.16 -12.87 9.55
C LYS A 14 -0.49 -11.55 8.89
N LYS A 15 -0.27 -10.46 9.63
CA LYS A 15 -0.31 -9.10 9.13
C LYS A 15 1.09 -8.71 8.65
N VAL A 16 1.21 -8.37 7.38
CA VAL A 16 2.49 -8.10 6.72
C VAL A 16 2.57 -6.62 6.37
N LEU A 17 3.54 -5.92 6.96
CA LEU A 17 3.85 -4.54 6.57
C LEU A 17 4.85 -4.57 5.42
N MET A 18 4.48 -3.98 4.28
CA MET A 18 5.31 -3.92 3.08
C MET A 18 5.56 -2.48 2.66
N ARG A 19 6.83 -2.08 2.62
CA ARG A 19 7.27 -0.82 2.04
C ARG A 19 7.29 -0.94 0.51
N CYS A 20 6.53 -0.10 -0.17
CA CYS A 20 6.50 -0.01 -1.63
C CYS A 20 7.01 1.34 -2.12
N ASP A 21 7.33 1.38 -3.41
CA ASP A 21 7.58 2.62 -4.15
C ASP A 21 6.37 2.91 -5.03
N PHE A 22 5.43 3.67 -4.51
CA PHE A 22 4.29 4.22 -5.26
C PHE A 22 4.44 5.72 -5.52
N ASN A 23 5.68 6.20 -5.64
CA ASN A 23 5.94 7.59 -6.01
C ASN A 23 5.71 7.79 -7.51
N VAL A 24 4.45 7.72 -7.92
CA VAL A 24 3.99 7.83 -9.31
C VAL A 24 3.80 9.29 -9.72
N PRO A 25 3.98 9.63 -11.01
CA PRO A 25 3.67 10.96 -11.51
C PRO A 25 2.14 11.18 -11.51
N LEU A 26 1.72 12.33 -11.00
CA LEU A 26 0.34 12.81 -11.06
C LEU A 26 0.24 14.01 -12.02
N ASP A 27 -0.89 14.14 -12.71
CA ASP A 27 -1.25 15.37 -13.44
C ASP A 27 -1.81 16.46 -12.49
N GLU A 28 -2.24 17.59 -13.05
CA GLU A 28 -2.76 18.74 -12.29
C GLU A 28 -4.06 18.41 -11.52
N ASP A 29 -4.82 17.43 -12.01
CA ASP A 29 -6.07 16.93 -11.44
C ASP A 29 -5.85 15.75 -10.49
N CYS A 30 -4.58 15.44 -10.16
CA CYS A 30 -4.16 14.34 -9.29
C CYS A 30 -4.45 12.93 -9.85
N ASN A 31 -4.58 12.79 -11.17
CA ASN A 31 -4.68 11.48 -11.81
C ASN A 31 -3.29 10.90 -12.08
N ILE A 32 -3.18 9.57 -11.97
CA ILE A 32 -1.94 8.85 -12.26
C ILE A 32 -1.70 8.85 -13.76
N THR A 33 -0.57 9.42 -14.19
CA THR A 33 -0.17 9.46 -15.61
C THR A 33 0.68 8.25 -16.03
N SER A 34 1.28 7.55 -15.06
CA SER A 34 1.99 6.29 -15.26
C SER A 34 1.94 5.44 -13.98
N ASP A 35 1.47 4.20 -14.11
CA ASP A 35 1.31 3.25 -13.00
C ASP A 35 2.41 2.18 -12.96
N ASP A 36 3.48 2.31 -13.76
CA ASP A 36 4.59 1.35 -13.85
C ASP A 36 5.12 0.90 -12.49
N ARG A 37 5.22 1.85 -11.55
CA ARG A 37 5.72 1.58 -10.19
C ARG A 37 4.75 0.72 -9.38
N ILE A 38 3.44 0.94 -9.57
CA ILE A 38 2.37 0.15 -8.94
C ILE A 38 2.40 -1.26 -9.51
N VAL A 39 2.43 -1.38 -10.85
CA VAL A 39 2.46 -2.68 -11.55
C VAL A 39 3.67 -3.52 -11.12
N LYS A 40 4.85 -2.89 -10.97
CA LYS A 40 6.07 -3.57 -10.52
C LYS A 40 5.99 -4.13 -9.09
N ALA A 41 5.11 -3.60 -8.23
CA ALA A 41 4.91 -4.12 -6.88
C ALA A 41 3.94 -5.31 -6.82
N LEU A 42 3.07 -5.48 -7.83
CA LEU A 42 2.01 -6.49 -7.86
C LEU A 42 2.49 -7.92 -7.62
N PRO A 43 3.65 -8.39 -8.15
CA PRO A 43 4.08 -9.77 -7.91
C PRO A 43 4.29 -10.09 -6.43
N THR A 44 4.87 -9.17 -5.66
CA THR A 44 5.08 -9.36 -4.22
C THR A 44 3.77 -9.21 -3.44
N ILE A 45 2.91 -8.27 -3.86
CA ILE A 45 1.58 -8.09 -3.27
C ILE A 45 0.78 -9.39 -3.40
N LYS A 46 0.62 -9.89 -4.64
CA LYS A 46 -0.11 -11.13 -4.92
C LYS A 46 0.47 -12.31 -4.15
N LYS A 47 1.79 -12.47 -4.12
CA LYS A 47 2.44 -13.52 -3.33
C LYS A 47 2.04 -13.50 -1.85
N ILE A 48 1.90 -12.33 -1.24
CA ILE A 48 1.52 -12.23 0.18
C ILE A 48 0.03 -12.55 0.37
N LEU A 49 -0.82 -12.01 -0.51
CA LEU A 49 -2.27 -12.21 -0.45
C LEU A 49 -2.65 -13.67 -0.73
N ASP A 50 -2.09 -14.25 -1.80
CA ASP A 50 -2.27 -15.67 -2.18
C ASP A 50 -1.74 -16.61 -1.09
N GLY A 51 -0.73 -16.18 -0.32
CA GLY A 51 -0.19 -16.88 0.85
C GLY A 51 -1.07 -16.77 2.11
N GLY A 52 -2.23 -16.09 2.04
CA GLY A 52 -3.15 -15.92 3.17
C GLY A 52 -2.71 -14.86 4.18
N GLY A 53 -1.81 -13.96 3.80
CA GLY A 53 -1.44 -12.80 4.60
C GLY A 53 -2.44 -11.65 4.46
N ALA A 54 -2.59 -10.86 5.52
CA ALA A 54 -3.25 -9.56 5.48
C ALA A 54 -2.20 -8.48 5.21
N LEU A 55 -2.30 -7.76 4.09
CA LEU A 55 -1.24 -6.88 3.61
C LEU A 55 -1.48 -5.42 3.97
N ILE A 56 -0.47 -4.79 4.57
CA ILE A 56 -0.45 -3.37 4.91
C ILE A 56 0.65 -2.71 4.09
N LEU A 57 0.27 -1.90 3.11
CA LEU A 57 1.16 -1.19 2.23
C LEU A 57 1.48 0.19 2.80
N MET A 58 2.74 0.62 2.63
CA MET A 58 3.15 1.97 2.92
C MET A 58 4.01 2.52 1.80
N SER A 59 3.75 3.75 1.35
CA SER A 59 4.55 4.44 0.34
C SER A 59 4.79 5.91 0.72
N HIS A 60 5.61 6.60 -0.05
CA HIS A 60 5.60 8.05 -0.08
C HIS A 60 5.15 8.50 -1.47
N LEU A 61 4.67 9.74 -1.55
CA LEU A 61 4.38 10.41 -2.81
C LEU A 61 4.89 11.84 -2.74
N GLY A 62 5.70 12.24 -3.71
CA GLY A 62 6.27 13.58 -3.77
C GLY A 62 7.05 13.98 -2.52
N ARG A 63 6.98 15.27 -2.18
CA ARG A 63 7.66 15.90 -1.04
C ARG A 63 6.72 16.90 -0.35
N PRO A 64 5.82 16.42 0.51
CA PRO A 64 4.84 17.26 1.21
C PRO A 64 5.45 18.12 2.35
N LYS A 65 6.76 18.01 2.59
CA LYS A 65 7.52 18.79 3.59
C LYS A 65 6.98 18.62 5.03
N GLY A 66 6.50 17.42 5.40
CA GLY A 66 6.03 17.13 6.76
C GLY A 66 4.63 17.64 7.07
N GLN A 67 3.86 18.08 6.08
CA GLN A 67 2.50 18.57 6.25
C GLN A 67 1.53 17.75 5.40
N ARG A 68 0.31 17.53 5.88
CA ARG A 68 -0.74 16.87 5.09
C ARG A 68 -1.01 17.70 3.84
N ASN A 69 -0.90 17.07 2.66
CA ASN A 69 -1.14 17.71 1.37
C ASN A 69 -2.01 16.78 0.52
N GLU A 70 -3.24 17.20 0.26
CA GLU A 70 -4.23 16.43 -0.51
C GLU A 70 -3.74 16.09 -1.91
N LYS A 71 -2.98 17.00 -2.55
CA LYS A 71 -2.38 16.76 -3.89
C LYS A 71 -1.26 15.71 -3.88
N MET A 72 -0.79 15.33 -2.71
CA MET A 72 0.21 14.27 -2.52
C MET A 72 -0.36 13.10 -1.70
N SER A 73 -1.68 12.99 -1.60
CA SER A 73 -2.34 11.84 -0.97
C SER A 73 -2.17 10.58 -1.81
N LEU A 74 -2.17 9.42 -1.15
CA LEU A 74 -2.13 8.12 -1.81
C LEU A 74 -3.52 7.61 -2.25
N ILE A 75 -4.59 8.39 -2.09
CA ILE A 75 -5.95 8.03 -2.56
C ILE A 75 -5.98 7.57 -4.02
N PRO A 76 -5.37 8.27 -5.01
CA PRO A 76 -5.38 7.83 -6.40
C PRO A 76 -4.68 6.48 -6.58
N VAL A 77 -3.61 6.24 -5.81
CA VAL A 77 -2.86 4.98 -5.82
C VAL A 77 -3.70 3.84 -5.25
N THR A 78 -4.45 4.08 -4.16
CA THR A 78 -5.37 3.09 -3.60
C THR A 78 -6.38 2.64 -4.66
N LYS A 79 -7.04 3.60 -5.33
CA LYS A 79 -8.03 3.29 -6.37
C LYS A 79 -7.41 2.45 -7.49
N ARG A 80 -6.23 2.85 -7.98
CA ARG A 80 -5.54 2.12 -9.05
C ARG A 80 -5.10 0.72 -8.62
N LEU A 81 -4.65 0.55 -7.37
CA LEU A 81 -4.33 -0.76 -6.81
C LEU A 81 -5.57 -1.66 -6.76
N SER A 82 -6.73 -1.14 -6.34
CA SER A 82 -7.97 -1.92 -6.34
C SER A 82 -8.36 -2.41 -7.74
N GLU A 83 -8.26 -1.55 -8.74
CA GLU A 83 -8.49 -1.93 -10.15
C GLU A 83 -7.55 -3.05 -10.61
N LEU A 84 -6.25 -2.93 -10.29
CA LEU A 84 -5.22 -3.89 -10.73
C LEU A 84 -5.28 -5.23 -9.98
N LEU A 85 -5.75 -5.22 -8.72
CA LEU A 85 -5.90 -6.42 -7.91
C LEU A 85 -7.27 -7.10 -8.12
N GLY A 86 -8.27 -6.37 -8.63
CA GLY A 86 -9.64 -6.88 -8.77
C GLY A 86 -10.34 -7.08 -7.42
N GLN A 87 -9.90 -6.36 -6.39
CA GLN A 87 -10.49 -6.38 -5.04
C GLN A 87 -10.33 -5.02 -4.37
N ASP A 88 -11.13 -4.76 -3.35
CA ASP A 88 -11.05 -3.51 -2.61
C ASP A 88 -9.75 -3.41 -1.82
N VAL A 89 -9.14 -2.21 -1.85
CA VAL A 89 -7.97 -1.88 -1.04
C VAL A 89 -8.41 -0.83 -0.04
N VAL A 90 -8.34 -1.16 1.25
CA VAL A 90 -8.74 -0.26 2.32
C VAL A 90 -7.76 0.91 2.39
N PHE A 91 -8.27 2.13 2.48
CA PHE A 91 -7.44 3.31 2.72
C PHE A 91 -7.45 3.70 4.19
N ALA A 92 -6.26 3.91 4.77
CA ALA A 92 -6.11 4.56 6.06
C ALA A 92 -5.72 6.03 5.85
N GLU A 93 -6.48 6.94 6.46
CA GLU A 93 -6.28 8.40 6.32
C GLU A 93 -5.03 8.91 7.03
N ASP A 94 -4.39 8.06 7.81
CA ASP A 94 -3.13 8.31 8.48
C ASP A 94 -2.26 7.04 8.37
N CYS A 95 -0.96 7.19 8.60
CA CYS A 95 -0.02 6.07 8.72
C CYS A 95 0.16 5.58 10.15
N ILE A 96 -0.28 6.36 11.14
CA ILE A 96 -0.23 6.04 12.57
C ILE A 96 -1.57 6.34 13.25
N GLY A 97 -1.64 6.15 14.57
CA GLY A 97 -2.80 6.51 15.38
C GLY A 97 -3.81 5.38 15.63
N PRO A 98 -4.79 5.63 16.52
CA PRO A 98 -5.73 4.62 16.98
C PRO A 98 -6.66 4.11 15.88
N GLU A 99 -7.10 4.97 14.97
CA GLU A 99 -7.99 4.61 13.86
C GLU A 99 -7.28 3.68 12.86
N THR A 100 -6.06 4.02 12.47
CA THR A 100 -5.20 3.17 11.62
C THR A 100 -4.97 1.82 12.27
N LYS A 101 -4.68 1.79 13.57
CA LYS A 101 -4.51 0.54 14.33
C LYS A 101 -5.80 -0.30 14.35
N ALA A 102 -6.95 0.33 14.50
CA ALA A 102 -8.25 -0.35 14.46
C ALA A 102 -8.53 -0.95 13.07
N LYS A 103 -8.27 -0.20 11.98
CA LYS A 103 -8.36 -0.71 10.60
C LYS A 103 -7.44 -1.90 10.38
N VAL A 104 -6.17 -1.80 10.79
CA VAL A 104 -5.21 -2.92 10.75
C VAL A 104 -5.73 -4.13 11.53
N GLN A 105 -6.34 -3.91 12.69
CA GLN A 105 -6.89 -4.99 13.52
C GLN A 105 -8.05 -5.72 12.85
N ALA A 106 -8.89 -5.00 12.09
CA ALA A 106 -10.03 -5.53 11.37
C ALA A 106 -9.66 -6.33 10.10
N LEU A 107 -8.45 -6.17 9.55
CA LEU A 107 -8.03 -6.90 8.33
C LEU A 107 -8.04 -8.41 8.54
N ALA A 108 -8.71 -9.10 7.63
CA ALA A 108 -8.69 -10.55 7.45
C ALA A 108 -7.59 -10.99 6.47
N SER A 109 -7.31 -12.29 6.45
CA SER A 109 -6.39 -12.89 5.46
C SER A 109 -6.87 -12.63 4.04
N GLY A 110 -5.98 -12.16 3.17
CA GLY A 110 -6.32 -11.77 1.80
C GLY A 110 -6.67 -10.29 1.65
N ASP A 111 -6.98 -9.58 2.75
CA ASP A 111 -7.26 -8.15 2.68
C ASP A 111 -5.98 -7.36 2.40
N CYS A 112 -6.15 -6.24 1.71
CA CYS A 112 -5.09 -5.28 1.44
C CYS A 112 -5.49 -3.88 1.92
N MET A 113 -4.57 -3.20 2.59
CA MET A 113 -4.73 -1.81 3.04
C MET A 113 -3.54 -0.97 2.59
N LEU A 114 -3.79 0.28 2.20
CA LEU A 114 -2.76 1.30 1.94
C LEU A 114 -2.85 2.40 3.00
N LEU A 115 -1.72 2.65 3.67
CA LEU A 115 -1.55 3.80 4.56
C LEU A 115 -1.42 5.09 3.76
N GLU A 116 -1.81 6.22 4.36
CA GLU A 116 -1.53 7.55 3.82
C GLU A 116 -0.01 7.79 3.70
N ASN A 117 0.35 8.81 2.92
CA ASN A 117 1.70 9.24 2.62
C ASN A 117 2.55 9.40 3.91
N LEU A 118 3.68 8.68 3.98
CA LEU A 118 4.57 8.68 5.14
C LEU A 118 5.35 10.00 5.37
N ARG A 119 5.21 11.00 4.50
CA ARG A 119 6.07 12.20 4.47
C ARG A 119 5.34 13.48 4.86
#